data_AF-A0A7K3XIV4-F1
#
_entry.id   AF-A0A7K3XIV4-F1
#
_cell.length_a   1.000
_cell.length_b   1.000
_cell.length_c   1.000
_cell.angle_alpha   90.00
_cell.angle_beta   90.00
_cell.angle_gamma   90.00
#
_symmetry.space_group_name_H-M   'P 1'
#
loop_
_entity.id
_entity.type
_entity.pdbx_description
1 polymer ?
#
loop_
_entity_poly.entity_id
_entity_poly.type
_entity_poly.pdbx_seq_one_letter_code
_entity_poly.pdbx_strand_id
1 'polypeptide(L)'
;MKSTETPASILQKANEWLTGNYDDKTKEEIRLLINNEDNTALIDAFYRDLEFGTGGLRGVMGVGSNRMNIYTVGAATQGLSNYLKIAFAALPQIGVAIGYDCRNNSRLYADTAAGIFSANGFKVYLFEDLRPTPELSFAIRELGLQSGIILTASHNP
;
A
#
# COMPACT_ATOMS: atom_id res chain seq x y z
N MET A 1 -13.93 22.20 -24.52
CA MET A 1 -13.17 21.90 -23.29
C MET A 1 -11.73 22.24 -23.57
N LYS A 2 -11.07 23.05 -22.74
CA LYS A 2 -9.65 23.33 -22.91
C LYS A 2 -8.89 22.06 -22.56
N SER A 3 -8.16 21.50 -23.51
CA SER A 3 -7.14 20.48 -23.25
C SER A 3 -6.20 21.07 -22.21
N THR A 4 -6.33 20.65 -20.96
CA THR A 4 -5.36 20.99 -19.92
C THR A 4 -4.07 20.33 -20.35
N GLU A 5 -3.01 21.11 -20.55
CA GLU A 5 -1.71 20.55 -20.90
C GLU A 5 -1.20 19.72 -19.70
N THR A 6 -0.79 18.47 -19.93
CA THR A 6 -0.29 17.61 -18.84
C THR A 6 1.03 18.20 -18.33
N PRO A 7 1.16 18.51 -17.02
CA PRO A 7 2.41 19.04 -16.51
C PRO A 7 3.55 18.04 -16.73
N ALA A 8 4.73 18.52 -17.14
CA ALA A 8 5.89 17.68 -17.44
C ALA A 8 6.30 16.78 -16.25
N SER A 9 6.13 17.27 -15.01
CA SER A 9 6.38 16.52 -13.78
C SER A 9 5.49 15.28 -13.62
N ILE A 10 4.23 15.35 -14.07
CA ILE A 10 3.27 14.24 -14.04
C ILE A 10 3.73 13.14 -15.01
N LEU A 11 4.07 13.52 -16.24
CA LEU A 11 4.57 12.59 -17.24
C LEU A 11 5.89 11.96 -16.82
N GLN A 12 6.78 12.73 -16.19
CA GLN A 12 8.02 12.20 -15.64
C GLN A 12 7.75 11.10 -14.60
N LYS A 13 6.91 11.36 -13.59
CA LYS A 13 6.53 10.35 -12.58
C LYS A 13 5.88 9.12 -13.20
N ALA A 14 4.96 9.31 -14.15
CA ALA A 14 4.32 8.19 -14.84
C ALA A 14 5.35 7.35 -15.62
N ASN A 15 6.31 8.00 -16.28
CA ASN A 15 7.38 7.30 -17.01
C ASN A 15 8.34 6.54 -16.07
N GLU A 16 8.62 7.06 -14.87
CA GLU A 16 9.39 6.32 -13.85
C GLU A 16 8.69 5.01 -13.45
N TRP A 17 7.36 5.00 -13.43
CA TRP A 17 6.58 3.76 -13.23
C TRP A 17 6.62 2.83 -14.44
N LEU A 18 6.65 3.38 -15.67
CA LEU A 18 6.76 2.56 -16.88
C LEU A 18 8.12 1.88 -17.03
N THR A 19 9.19 2.51 -16.57
CA THR A 19 10.56 1.96 -16.63
C THR A 19 10.96 1.18 -15.37
N GLY A 20 10.25 1.39 -14.26
CA GLY A 20 10.49 0.71 -12.99
C GLY A 20 10.08 -0.76 -12.95
N ASN A 21 10.31 -1.38 -11.79
CA ASN A 21 9.95 -2.78 -11.52
C ASN A 21 8.48 -2.91 -11.10
N TYR A 22 7.59 -2.57 -12.02
CA TYR A 22 6.15 -2.74 -11.90
C TYR A 22 5.67 -3.78 -12.92
N ASP A 23 4.62 -4.51 -12.55
CA ASP A 23 4.00 -5.52 -13.40
C ASP A 23 3.41 -4.92 -14.69
N ASP A 24 3.28 -5.76 -15.71
CA ASP A 24 2.85 -5.33 -17.04
C ASP A 24 1.43 -4.76 -17.05
N LYS A 25 0.52 -5.25 -16.18
CA LYS A 25 -0.85 -4.75 -16.08
C LYS A 25 -0.85 -3.33 -15.52
N THR A 26 -0.07 -3.07 -14.47
CA THR A 26 0.13 -1.72 -13.91
C THR A 26 0.68 -0.77 -14.97
N LYS A 27 1.69 -1.20 -15.73
CA LYS A 27 2.27 -0.39 -16.81
C LYS A 27 1.25 -0.10 -17.92
N GLU A 28 0.43 -1.09 -18.27
CA GLU A 28 -0.60 -0.92 -19.29
C GLU A 28 -1.70 0.06 -18.85
N GLU A 29 -2.18 -0.03 -17.62
CA GLU A 29 -3.13 0.94 -17.05
C GLU A 29 -2.56 2.37 -17.09
N ILE A 30 -1.26 2.55 -16.81
CA ILE A 30 -0.60 3.85 -16.91
C ILE A 30 -0.53 4.34 -18.36
N ARG A 31 -0.20 3.48 -19.33
CA ARG A 31 -0.21 3.85 -20.76
C ARG A 31 -1.60 4.30 -21.22
N LEU A 32 -2.64 3.61 -20.77
CA LEU A 32 -4.03 4.00 -21.06
C LEU A 32 -4.36 5.39 -20.49
N LEU A 33 -3.90 5.71 -19.28
CA LEU A 33 -4.06 7.05 -18.70
C LEU A 33 -3.30 8.12 -19.48
N ILE A 34 -2.10 7.83 -19.97
CA ILE A 34 -1.28 8.76 -20.77
C ILE A 34 -1.91 9.03 -22.14
N ASN A 35 -2.48 7.99 -22.77
CA ASN A 35 -3.04 8.08 -24.12
C ASN A 35 -4.48 8.62 -24.16
N ASN A 36 -5.08 8.92 -23.00
CA ASN A 36 -6.43 9.47 -22.93
C ASN A 36 -6.42 10.96 -23.34
N GLU A 37 -7.41 11.38 -24.12
CA GLU A 37 -7.60 12.80 -24.47
C GLU A 37 -7.85 13.66 -23.23
N ASP A 38 -8.54 13.11 -22.23
CA ASP A 38 -8.72 13.73 -20.91
C ASP A 38 -7.65 13.24 -19.93
N ASN A 39 -6.71 14.14 -19.60
CA ASN A 39 -5.62 13.87 -18.69
C ASN A 39 -5.96 14.04 -17.20
N THR A 40 -7.22 14.34 -16.85
CA THR A 40 -7.62 14.56 -15.46
C THR A 40 -7.30 13.36 -14.57
N ALA A 41 -7.58 12.14 -15.05
CA ALA A 41 -7.30 10.91 -14.31
C ALA A 41 -5.79 10.65 -14.13
N LEU A 42 -4.98 10.96 -15.15
CA LEU A 42 -3.53 10.85 -15.08
C LEU A 42 -2.95 11.84 -14.06
N ILE A 43 -3.39 13.10 -14.12
CA ILE A 43 -2.95 14.14 -13.17
C ILE A 43 -3.34 13.71 -11.76
N ASP A 44 -4.59 13.31 -11.51
CA ASP A 44 -5.04 12.91 -10.18
C ASP A 44 -4.30 11.67 -9.64
N ALA A 45 -3.86 10.76 -10.51
CA ALA A 45 -3.10 9.57 -10.12
C ALA A 45 -1.65 9.89 -9.68
N PHE A 46 -1.04 10.97 -10.17
CA PHE A 46 0.40 11.23 -10.03
C PHE A 46 0.77 12.61 -9.44
N TYR A 47 -0.19 13.52 -9.21
CA TYR A 47 0.12 14.88 -8.74
C TYR A 47 0.77 14.93 -7.36
N ARG A 48 0.62 13.87 -6.56
CA ARG A 48 1.26 13.72 -5.26
C ARG A 48 1.49 12.26 -4.94
N ASP A 49 2.13 12.02 -3.81
CA ASP A 49 2.23 10.69 -3.24
C ASP A 49 1.15 10.53 -2.17
N LEU A 50 0.66 9.30 -1.97
CA LEU A 50 -0.34 9.03 -0.96
C LEU A 50 0.28 9.19 0.44
N GLU A 51 -0.27 10.10 1.24
CA GLU A 51 0.28 10.45 2.55
C GLU A 51 -0.36 9.64 3.69
N PHE A 52 0.46 9.34 4.70
CA PHE A 52 0.00 8.65 5.91
C PHE A 52 -0.71 9.64 6.84
N GLY A 53 -2.03 9.48 7.01
CA GLY A 53 -2.83 10.30 7.90
C GLY A 53 -3.09 9.66 9.26
N THR A 54 -3.91 10.32 10.10
CA THR A 54 -4.35 9.79 11.40
C THR A 54 -5.08 8.45 11.28
N GLY A 55 -5.73 8.20 10.14
CA GLY A 55 -6.43 6.95 9.83
C GLY A 55 -5.62 5.96 8.98
N GLY A 56 -4.29 6.14 8.87
CA GLY A 56 -3.43 5.36 7.98
C GLY A 56 -3.35 5.91 6.55
N LEU A 57 -2.84 5.10 5.63
CA LEU A 57 -2.88 5.37 4.19
C LEU A 57 -4.29 5.09 3.66
N ARG A 58 -4.93 6.12 3.10
CA ARG A 58 -6.26 5.99 2.49
C ARG A 58 -6.31 6.77 1.18
N GLY A 59 -6.73 6.09 0.12
CA GLY A 59 -6.88 6.66 -1.20
C GLY A 59 -7.69 5.75 -2.11
N VAL A 60 -8.04 6.27 -3.28
CA VAL A 60 -8.73 5.50 -4.33
C VAL A 60 -7.80 4.37 -4.80
N MET A 61 -8.36 3.19 -5.04
CA MET A 61 -7.58 2.08 -5.61
C MET A 61 -7.25 2.33 -7.08
N GLY A 62 -6.01 2.04 -7.49
CA GLY A 62 -5.59 2.18 -8.88
C GLY A 62 -4.08 2.40 -9.04
N VAL A 63 -3.66 2.68 -10.26
CA VAL A 63 -2.24 2.96 -10.57
C VAL A 63 -1.85 4.41 -10.26
N GLY A 64 -0.58 4.59 -9.88
CA GLY A 64 0.00 5.89 -9.60
C GLY A 64 0.31 6.12 -8.13
N SER A 65 1.08 7.18 -7.89
CA SER A 65 1.62 7.50 -6.56
C SER A 65 0.56 8.01 -5.58
N ASN A 66 -0.54 8.59 -6.07
CA ASN A 66 -1.68 9.04 -5.26
C ASN A 66 -2.81 7.99 -5.20
N ARG A 67 -2.46 6.70 -5.22
CA ARG A 67 -3.43 5.59 -5.18
C ARG A 67 -3.05 4.52 -4.17
N MET A 68 -4.07 3.80 -3.71
CA MET A 68 -3.90 2.52 -3.04
C MET A 68 -3.68 1.42 -4.08
N ASN A 69 -2.51 0.80 -4.02
CA ASN A 69 -2.13 -0.37 -4.83
C ASN A 69 -1.10 -1.20 -4.06
N ILE A 70 -0.73 -2.35 -4.64
CA ILE A 70 0.25 -3.27 -4.03
C ILE A 70 1.62 -2.60 -3.77
N TYR A 71 2.01 -1.62 -4.60
CA TYR A 71 3.29 -0.93 -4.48
C TYR A 71 3.28 0.11 -3.36
N THR A 72 2.18 0.87 -3.22
CA THR A 72 1.97 1.77 -2.09
C THR A 72 1.94 0.99 -0.77
N VAL A 73 1.20 -0.12 -0.72
CA VAL A 73 1.17 -1.03 0.44
C VAL A 73 2.56 -1.59 0.72
N GLY A 74 3.27 -1.99 -0.34
CA GLY A 74 4.59 -2.58 -0.21
C GLY A 74 5.64 -1.60 0.30
N ALA A 75 5.67 -0.38 -0.24
CA ALA A 75 6.57 0.68 0.22
C ALA A 75 6.32 1.03 1.70
N ALA A 76 5.05 1.15 2.10
CA ALA A 76 4.68 1.40 3.49
C ALA A 76 5.09 0.24 4.42
N THR A 77 4.86 -0.99 3.99
CA THR A 77 5.23 -2.20 4.74
C THR A 77 6.75 -2.33 4.87
N GLN A 78 7.50 -2.00 3.83
CA GLN A 78 8.97 -1.99 3.87
C GLN A 78 9.48 -0.89 4.79
N GLY A 79 8.89 0.31 4.74
CA GLY A 79 9.20 1.40 5.67
C GLY A 79 8.98 0.99 7.13
N LEU A 80 7.84 0.36 7.42
CA LEU A 80 7.54 -0.18 8.75
C LEU A 80 8.52 -1.29 9.13
N SER A 81 8.88 -2.19 8.21
CA SER A 81 9.89 -3.24 8.45
C SER A 81 11.24 -2.64 8.85
N ASN A 82 11.69 -1.60 8.15
CA ASN A 82 12.93 -0.90 8.45
C ASN A 82 12.89 -0.27 9.85
N TYR A 83 11.78 0.40 10.18
CA TYR A 83 11.57 1.00 11.49
C TYR A 83 11.60 -0.05 12.60
N LEU A 84 10.86 -1.15 12.46
CA LEU A 84 10.78 -2.20 13.48
C LEU A 84 12.14 -2.87 13.73
N LYS A 85 12.95 -3.08 12.69
CA LYS A 85 14.31 -3.60 12.82
C LYS A 85 15.20 -2.71 13.68
N ILE A 86 15.02 -1.39 13.60
CA ILE A 86 15.75 -0.42 14.43
C ILE A 86 15.16 -0.40 15.84
N ALA A 87 13.84 -0.25 15.96
CA ALA A 87 13.15 -0.08 17.24
C ALA A 87 13.26 -1.32 18.15
N PHE A 88 13.37 -2.51 17.56
CA PHE A 88 13.41 -3.79 18.27
C PHE A 88 14.68 -4.59 17.95
N ALA A 89 15.79 -3.91 17.67
CA ALA A 89 17.07 -4.53 17.27
C ALA A 89 17.63 -5.57 18.28
N ALA A 90 17.24 -5.47 19.55
CA ALA A 90 17.67 -6.39 20.60
C ALA A 90 16.87 -7.71 20.63
N LEU A 91 15.74 -7.79 19.93
CA LEU A 91 14.92 -9.00 19.90
C LEU A 91 15.48 -10.00 18.88
N PRO A 92 15.58 -11.30 19.24
CA PRO A 92 16.05 -12.33 18.30
C PRO A 92 15.05 -12.59 17.17
N GLN A 93 13.77 -12.27 17.38
CA GLN A 93 12.70 -12.41 16.40
C GLN A 93 11.69 -11.28 16.61
N ILE A 94 11.34 -10.58 15.53
CA ILE A 94 10.25 -9.60 15.55
C ILE A 94 9.00 -10.27 14.96
N GLY A 95 7.88 -10.11 15.64
CA GLY A 95 6.57 -10.63 15.24
C GLY A 95 5.61 -9.52 14.83
N VAL A 96 4.78 -9.79 13.81
CA VAL A 96 3.73 -8.88 13.34
C VAL A 96 2.43 -9.63 13.07
N ALA A 97 1.29 -8.97 13.29
CA ALA A 97 -0.02 -9.48 12.91
C ALA A 97 -0.63 -8.67 11.75
N ILE A 98 -1.36 -9.34 10.86
CA ILE A 98 -1.98 -8.72 9.68
C ILE A 98 -3.44 -9.16 9.62
N GLY A 99 -4.35 -8.18 9.62
CA GLY A 99 -5.79 -8.36 9.44
C GLY A 99 -6.31 -7.55 8.26
N TYR A 100 -7.52 -7.84 7.81
CA TYR A 100 -8.13 -7.16 6.67
C TYR A 100 -9.67 -7.21 6.73
N ASP A 101 -10.30 -6.24 6.07
CA ASP A 101 -11.77 -6.15 5.93
C ASP A 101 -12.28 -6.69 4.58
N CYS A 102 -13.58 -6.59 4.33
CA CYS A 102 -14.25 -7.16 3.16
C CYS A 102 -14.06 -6.38 1.85
N ARG A 103 -13.17 -5.38 1.79
CA ARG A 103 -13.01 -4.57 0.57
C ARG A 103 -12.31 -5.33 -0.55
N ASN A 104 -12.51 -4.84 -1.76
CA ASN A 104 -11.75 -5.29 -2.91
C ASN A 104 -10.25 -5.20 -2.63
N ASN A 105 -9.50 -6.22 -3.06
CA ASN A 105 -8.06 -6.32 -2.87
C ASN A 105 -7.55 -6.36 -1.41
N SER A 106 -8.42 -6.32 -0.39
CA SER A 106 -7.97 -6.36 1.02
C SER A 106 -7.12 -7.61 1.30
N ARG A 107 -7.54 -8.78 0.80
CA ARG A 107 -6.76 -10.02 0.86
C ARG A 107 -5.43 -9.91 0.11
N LEU A 108 -5.45 -9.41 -1.13
CA LEU A 108 -4.25 -9.21 -1.94
C LEU A 108 -3.22 -8.32 -1.23
N TYR A 109 -3.68 -7.22 -0.63
CA TYR A 109 -2.82 -6.30 0.12
C TYR A 109 -2.30 -6.92 1.41
N ALA A 110 -3.11 -7.74 2.10
CA ALA A 110 -2.67 -8.48 3.28
C ALA A 110 -1.58 -9.50 2.93
N ASP A 111 -1.76 -10.28 1.86
CA ASP A 111 -0.77 -11.23 1.36
C ASP A 111 0.52 -10.52 0.91
N THR A 112 0.38 -9.37 0.24
CA THR A 112 1.53 -8.54 -0.18
C THR A 112 2.34 -8.08 1.03
N ALA A 113 1.67 -7.55 2.06
CA ALA A 113 2.33 -7.12 3.27
C ALA A 113 3.00 -8.30 4.01
N ALA A 114 2.31 -9.45 4.08
CA ALA A 114 2.84 -10.66 4.69
C ALA A 114 4.10 -11.16 4.00
N GLY A 115 4.12 -11.14 2.66
CA GLY A 115 5.27 -11.52 1.85
C GLY A 115 6.48 -10.63 2.13
N ILE A 116 6.28 -9.31 2.21
CA ILE A 116 7.35 -8.34 2.48
C ILE A 116 7.92 -8.50 3.88
N PHE A 117 7.07 -8.63 4.90
CA PHE A 117 7.54 -8.90 6.26
C PHE A 117 8.30 -10.23 6.35
N SER A 118 7.78 -11.29 5.74
CA SER A 118 8.44 -12.59 5.69
C SER A 118 9.81 -12.51 5.00
N ALA A 119 9.90 -11.82 3.86
CA ALA A 119 11.16 -11.58 3.15
C ALA A 119 12.17 -10.77 3.98
N ASN A 120 11.68 -9.97 4.92
CA ASN A 120 12.51 -9.22 5.86
C ASN A 120 12.90 -10.00 7.12
N GLY A 121 12.47 -11.26 7.27
CA GLY A 121 12.79 -12.14 8.41
C GLY A 121 11.84 -12.05 9.61
N PHE A 122 10.66 -11.43 9.45
CA PHE A 122 9.68 -11.30 10.52
C PHE A 122 8.84 -12.57 10.67
N LYS A 123 8.37 -12.85 11.89
CA LYS A 123 7.36 -13.87 12.14
C LYS A 123 5.98 -13.24 11.89
N VAL A 124 5.31 -13.69 10.84
CA VAL A 124 4.04 -13.09 10.39
C VAL A 124 2.86 -13.94 10.83
N TYR A 125 1.88 -13.30 11.46
CA TYR A 125 0.57 -13.86 11.79
C TYR A 125 -0.48 -13.21 10.90
N LEU A 126 -0.86 -13.89 9.82
CA LEU A 126 -1.92 -13.45 8.92
C LEU A 126 -3.24 -14.14 9.32
N PHE A 127 -4.30 -13.37 9.55
CA PHE A 127 -5.62 -13.94 9.80
C PHE A 127 -6.16 -14.66 8.56
N GLU A 128 -6.79 -15.82 8.77
CA GLU A 128 -7.30 -16.67 7.68
C GLU A 128 -8.43 -16.00 6.88
N ASP A 129 -9.24 -15.18 7.55
CA ASP A 129 -10.42 -14.52 6.99
C ASP A 129 -10.59 -13.10 7.58
N LEU A 130 -11.67 -12.41 7.22
CA LEU A 130 -12.01 -11.06 7.63
C LEU A 130 -11.97 -10.89 9.15
N ARG A 131 -11.34 -9.80 9.60
CA ARG A 131 -11.21 -9.51 11.03
C ARG A 131 -11.36 -8.03 11.37
N PRO A 132 -12.09 -7.70 12.46
CA PRO A 132 -12.25 -6.32 12.88
C PRO A 132 -10.98 -5.82 13.58
N THR A 133 -10.73 -4.50 13.50
CA THR A 133 -9.57 -3.85 14.13
C THR A 133 -9.33 -4.21 15.61
N PRO A 134 -10.35 -4.34 16.47
CA PRO A 134 -10.15 -4.72 17.87
C PRO A 134 -9.54 -6.12 18.03
N GLU A 135 -9.83 -7.07 17.15
CA GLU A 135 -9.28 -8.42 17.23
C GLU A 135 -7.80 -8.44 16.85
N LEU A 136 -7.39 -7.65 15.85
CA LEU A 136 -5.98 -7.43 15.56
C LEU A 136 -5.25 -6.82 16.76
N SER A 137 -5.84 -5.79 17.39
CA SER A 137 -5.26 -5.14 18.57
C SER A 137 -5.10 -6.11 19.74
N PHE A 138 -6.11 -6.96 19.97
CA PHE A 138 -6.04 -8.02 20.96
C PHE A 138 -4.91 -9.02 20.64
N ALA A 139 -4.85 -9.53 19.41
CA ALA A 139 -3.86 -10.52 19.00
C ALA A 139 -2.42 -10.02 19.14
N ILE A 140 -2.14 -8.75 18.82
CA ILE A 140 -0.81 -8.15 19.00
C ILE A 140 -0.37 -8.24 20.47
N ARG A 141 -1.28 -7.90 21.40
CA ARG A 141 -0.98 -7.91 22.84
C ARG A 141 -0.86 -9.33 23.39
N GLU A 142 -1.80 -10.20 23.02
CA GLU A 142 -1.86 -11.57 23.49
C GLU A 142 -0.65 -12.40 23.03
N LEU A 143 -0.22 -12.21 21.78
CA LEU A 143 0.91 -12.93 21.21
C LEU A 143 2.27 -12.24 21.41
N GLY A 144 2.31 -11.09 22.09
CA GLY A 144 3.53 -10.33 22.37
C GLY A 144 4.23 -9.80 21.11
N LEU A 145 3.46 -9.42 20.08
CA LEU A 145 3.97 -8.95 18.79
C LEU A 145 4.34 -7.46 18.84
N GLN A 146 5.26 -7.04 17.99
CA GLN A 146 5.80 -5.68 18.00
C GLN A 146 5.01 -4.71 17.12
N SER A 147 4.19 -5.24 16.21
CA SER A 147 3.37 -4.41 15.32
C SER A 147 2.21 -5.18 14.72
N GLY A 148 1.34 -4.45 14.02
CA GLY A 148 0.42 -5.05 13.07
C GLY A 148 -0.11 -4.06 12.04
N ILE A 149 -0.62 -4.60 10.94
CA ILE A 149 -1.25 -3.85 9.86
C ILE A 149 -2.69 -4.32 9.72
N ILE A 150 -3.62 -3.38 9.56
CA ILE A 150 -4.98 -3.68 9.13
C ILE A 150 -5.28 -3.04 7.78
N LEU A 151 -5.72 -3.86 6.82
CA LEU A 151 -6.13 -3.42 5.51
C LEU A 151 -7.62 -3.06 5.57
N THR A 152 -7.89 -1.77 5.79
CA THR A 152 -9.24 -1.22 5.88
C THR A 152 -9.23 0.28 5.57
N ALA A 153 -10.33 0.78 5.00
CA ALA A 153 -10.60 2.22 4.91
C ALA A 153 -11.65 2.69 5.92
N SER A 154 -11.90 1.92 6.98
CA SER A 154 -12.93 2.20 7.99
C SER A 154 -14.31 2.33 7.34
N HIS A 155 -14.93 3.52 7.37
CA HIS A 155 -16.26 3.79 6.84
C HIS A 155 -16.26 4.32 5.40
N ASN A 156 -15.09 4.57 4.80
CA ASN A 156 -15.01 5.07 3.43
C ASN A 156 -15.68 4.05 2.48
N PRO A 157 -16.34 4.44 1.39
CA PRO A 157 -16.82 3.46 0.40
C PRO A 157 -15.67 2.69 -0.24
#